data_AF-A0A7S2JNN1-F1
#
_entry.id   AF-A0A7S2JNN1-F1
#
_cell.length_a   1.000
_cell.length_b   1.000
_cell.length_c   1.000
_cell.angle_alpha   90.00
_cell.angle_beta   90.00
_cell.angle_gamma   90.00
#
_symmetry.space_group_name_H-M   'P 1'
#
loop_
_entity.id
_entity.type
_entity.pdbx_description
1 polymer ?
#
loop_
_entity_poly.entity_id
_entity_poly.type
_entity_poly.pdbx_seq_one_letter_code
_entity_poly.pdbx_strand_id
1 'polypeptide(L)'
;RRVCDGLQIFFGVQAVLMIGLTEARSWRGVLHNGCWLVKVLLWFCTLIAVFALPNSVVLIYAEAARFGAGMFIVVQLVLLLEFAYSWNQQWVQKDDTKWYVAIVGASVVMLLGSLAAIVAMYVLFTAAGARTCALNIAFITLTLLICILFTFLSLLDKIEHGALLPSSVIFTYCTYLCWSAISSVPSSDERWHCFVFDPDTASSQSWDMLVGIAFTLISVAYSTASSSVRSAEFKLGTTQPPPRSLPPLHSSRLADDDEDLDDPTFAYSPAFFHTTFLLASMYVAMLMCNWTFAAESGFALDKSWISVWIKIASQWLAAALYIWTLLAPYLFPDRDFGYS
;
A
#
# COMPACT_ATOMS: atom_id res chain seq x y z
N ARG A 1 -16.99 8.58 9.72
CA ARG A 1 -17.24 7.18 10.14
C ARG A 1 -18.42 6.56 9.41
N ARG A 2 -19.69 6.92 9.70
CA ARG A 2 -20.89 6.34 9.04
C ARG A 2 -20.78 6.29 7.51
N VAL A 3 -20.37 7.38 6.87
CA VAL A 3 -20.13 7.41 5.41
C VAL A 3 -19.13 6.34 4.94
N CYS A 4 -18.03 6.14 5.67
CA CYS A 4 -17.04 5.09 5.37
C CYS A 4 -17.62 3.69 5.59
N ASP A 5 -18.50 3.49 6.57
CA ASP A 5 -19.19 2.21 6.80
C ASP A 5 -20.10 1.86 5.60
N GLY A 6 -20.74 2.86 4.97
CA GLY A 6 -21.50 2.67 3.73
C GLY A 6 -20.63 2.23 2.54
N LEU A 7 -19.39 2.73 2.45
CA LEU A 7 -18.40 2.28 1.46
C LEU A 7 -17.94 0.84 1.73
N GLN A 8 -17.71 0.50 3.00
CA GLN A 8 -17.33 -0.86 3.40
C GLN A 8 -18.41 -1.88 3.01
N ILE A 9 -19.68 -1.57 3.24
CA ILE A 9 -20.79 -2.45 2.84
C ILE A 9 -20.80 -2.63 1.33
N PHE A 10 -20.69 -1.53 0.57
CA PHE A 10 -20.74 -1.57 -0.88
C PHE A 10 -19.61 -2.41 -1.50
N PHE A 11 -18.35 -2.14 -1.14
CA PHE A 11 -17.22 -2.89 -1.65
C PHE A 11 -17.14 -4.30 -1.07
N GLY A 12 -17.60 -4.52 0.16
CA GLY A 12 -17.66 -5.84 0.78
C GLY A 12 -18.62 -6.78 0.05
N VAL A 13 -19.82 -6.30 -0.30
CA VAL A 13 -20.78 -7.08 -1.10
C VAL A 13 -20.18 -7.42 -2.47
N GLN A 14 -19.53 -6.46 -3.14
CA GLN A 14 -18.89 -6.73 -4.42
C GLN A 14 -17.71 -7.70 -4.30
N ALA A 15 -16.87 -7.57 -3.27
CA ALA A 15 -15.76 -8.50 -3.03
C ALA A 15 -16.26 -9.94 -2.90
N VAL A 16 -17.33 -10.16 -2.12
CA VAL A 16 -17.94 -11.50 -1.94
C VAL A 16 -18.56 -12.02 -3.23
N LEU A 17 -19.29 -11.19 -3.97
CA LEU A 17 -19.92 -11.59 -5.24
C LEU A 17 -18.90 -12.02 -6.30
N MET A 18 -17.67 -11.47 -6.24
CA MET A 18 -16.62 -11.71 -7.22
C MET A 18 -15.67 -12.87 -6.84
N ILE A 19 -15.88 -13.56 -5.72
CA ILE A 19 -15.05 -14.71 -5.32
C ILE A 19 -15.15 -15.81 -6.38
N GLY A 20 -13.99 -16.28 -6.85
CA GLY A 20 -13.87 -17.32 -7.87
C GLY A 20 -14.35 -16.89 -9.26
N LEU A 21 -14.46 -15.59 -9.54
CA LEU A 21 -14.82 -15.09 -10.86
C LEU A 21 -13.59 -15.11 -11.78
N THR A 22 -13.65 -15.93 -12.81
CA THR A 22 -12.61 -16.04 -13.86
C THR A 22 -13.12 -15.56 -15.22
N GLU A 23 -14.40 -15.84 -15.54
CA GLU A 23 -15.02 -15.57 -16.84
C GLU A 23 -15.74 -14.21 -16.90
N ALA A 24 -15.43 -13.40 -17.91
CA ALA A 24 -16.01 -12.07 -18.09
C ALA A 24 -17.44 -12.07 -18.66
N ARG A 25 -17.86 -13.16 -19.35
CA ARG A 25 -19.21 -13.29 -19.92
C ARG A 25 -20.25 -13.84 -18.94
N SER A 26 -19.82 -14.44 -17.84
CA SER A 26 -20.73 -14.89 -16.78
C SER A 26 -21.59 -13.72 -16.27
N TRP A 27 -22.77 -13.98 -15.70
CA TRP A 27 -23.64 -12.92 -15.15
C TRP A 27 -22.92 -12.03 -14.13
N ARG A 28 -21.99 -12.62 -13.35
CA ARG A 28 -21.10 -11.92 -12.41
C ARG A 28 -20.09 -11.05 -13.13
N GLY A 29 -19.51 -11.53 -14.24
CA GLY A 29 -18.64 -10.76 -15.12
C GLY A 29 -19.34 -9.56 -15.78
N VAL A 30 -20.59 -9.74 -16.24
CA VAL A 30 -21.44 -8.65 -16.74
C VAL A 30 -21.72 -7.63 -15.64
N LEU A 31 -22.05 -8.09 -14.42
CA LEU A 31 -22.21 -7.20 -13.28
C LEU A 31 -20.90 -6.47 -12.95
N HIS A 32 -19.74 -7.12 -13.04
CA HIS A 32 -18.44 -6.49 -12.76
C HIS A 32 -18.06 -5.41 -13.79
N ASN A 33 -18.20 -5.69 -15.08
CA ASN A 33 -17.80 -4.79 -16.16
C ASN A 33 -18.88 -3.73 -16.50
N GLY A 34 -20.14 -4.01 -16.20
CA GLY A 34 -21.30 -3.24 -16.62
C GLY A 34 -22.17 -2.71 -15.48
N CYS A 35 -23.45 -2.47 -15.79
CA CYS A 35 -24.49 -2.03 -14.85
C CYS A 35 -24.12 -0.80 -13.99
N TRP A 36 -23.40 0.16 -14.57
CA TRP A 36 -22.89 1.34 -13.87
C TRP A 36 -23.96 2.16 -13.15
N LEU A 37 -25.09 2.42 -13.80
CA LEU A 37 -26.20 3.16 -13.17
C LEU A 37 -26.71 2.44 -11.91
N VAL A 38 -26.90 1.12 -11.99
CA VAL A 38 -27.34 0.31 -10.85
C VAL A 38 -26.30 0.35 -9.72
N LYS A 39 -25.02 0.22 -10.04
CA LYS A 39 -23.93 0.32 -9.04
C LYS A 39 -23.90 1.68 -8.35
N VAL A 40 -24.02 2.77 -9.11
CA VAL A 40 -24.03 4.13 -8.56
C VAL A 40 -25.23 4.34 -7.64
N LEU A 41 -26.41 3.87 -8.04
CA LEU A 41 -27.60 3.91 -7.19
C LEU A 41 -27.43 3.08 -5.92
N LEU A 42 -26.94 1.84 -6.03
CA LEU A 42 -26.67 0.98 -4.87
C LEU A 42 -25.64 1.60 -3.92
N TRP A 43 -24.59 2.23 -4.47
CA TRP A 43 -23.60 2.95 -3.69
C TRP A 43 -24.22 4.11 -2.90
N PHE A 44 -25.03 4.96 -3.53
CA PHE A 44 -25.75 6.02 -2.81
C PHE A 44 -26.72 5.44 -1.77
N CYS A 45 -27.42 4.34 -2.09
CA CYS A 45 -28.29 3.67 -1.14
C CYS A 45 -27.54 3.18 0.09
N THR A 46 -26.37 2.56 -0.05
CA THR A 46 -25.59 2.10 1.13
C THR A 46 -25.05 3.28 1.95
N LEU A 47 -24.67 4.39 1.32
CA LEU A 47 -24.26 5.61 2.03
C LEU A 47 -25.39 6.20 2.89
N ILE A 48 -26.64 6.16 2.41
CA ILE A 48 -27.80 6.68 3.14
C ILE A 48 -28.28 5.67 4.18
N ALA A 49 -28.38 4.39 3.83
CA ALA A 49 -28.92 3.34 4.70
C ALA A 49 -28.14 3.17 6.01
N VAL A 50 -26.83 3.44 5.99
CA VAL A 50 -25.95 3.31 7.16
C VAL A 50 -26.28 4.29 8.30
N PHE A 51 -27.03 5.38 7.99
CA PHE A 51 -27.53 6.30 9.01
C PHE A 51 -28.70 5.72 9.81
N ALA A 52 -29.42 4.75 9.25
CA ALA A 52 -30.49 4.03 9.95
C ALA A 52 -29.96 2.92 10.87
N LEU A 53 -28.67 2.57 10.79
CA LEU A 53 -28.10 1.50 11.62
C LEU A 53 -27.93 1.93 13.09
N PRO A 54 -28.31 1.05 14.04
CA PRO A 54 -28.12 1.30 15.46
C PRO A 54 -26.63 1.38 15.82
N ASN A 55 -26.32 2.11 16.89
CA ASN A 55 -24.93 2.37 17.31
C ASN A 55 -24.15 1.08 17.63
N SER A 56 -24.84 0.03 18.12
CA SER A 56 -24.22 -1.28 18.37
C SER A 56 -23.66 -1.92 17.11
N VAL A 57 -24.38 -1.82 15.99
CA VAL A 57 -23.93 -2.36 14.69
C VAL A 57 -22.76 -1.54 14.15
N VAL A 58 -22.81 -0.21 14.27
CA VAL A 58 -21.71 0.69 13.84
C VAL A 58 -20.43 0.43 14.64
N LEU A 59 -20.52 -0.06 15.88
CA LEU A 59 -19.35 -0.46 16.66
C LEU A 59 -18.70 -1.73 16.12
N ILE A 60 -19.48 -2.71 15.66
CA ILE A 60 -18.97 -3.93 15.03
C ILE A 60 -18.18 -3.59 13.75
N TYR A 61 -18.74 -2.73 12.88
CA TYR A 61 -18.04 -2.27 11.67
C TYR A 61 -16.74 -1.52 11.99
N ALA A 62 -16.71 -0.79 13.10
CA ALA A 62 -15.52 -0.11 13.57
C ALA A 62 -14.39 -1.09 13.94
N GLU A 63 -14.72 -2.12 14.70
CA GLU A 63 -13.76 -3.15 15.09
C GLU A 63 -13.25 -3.91 13.87
N ALA A 64 -14.14 -4.22 12.92
CA ALA A 64 -13.74 -4.77 11.63
C ALA A 64 -12.82 -3.81 10.86
N ALA A 65 -13.11 -2.51 10.86
CA ALA A 65 -12.30 -1.50 10.19
C ALA A 65 -10.91 -1.35 10.82
N ARG A 66 -10.75 -1.55 12.14
CA ARG A 66 -9.43 -1.58 12.80
C ARG A 66 -8.55 -2.67 12.21
N PHE A 67 -9.09 -3.89 12.09
CA PHE A 67 -8.39 -5.03 11.53
C PHE A 67 -8.13 -4.87 10.03
N GLY A 68 -9.16 -4.43 9.29
CA GLY A 68 -9.07 -4.16 7.86
C GLY A 68 -8.07 -3.08 7.50
N ALA A 69 -7.96 -2.03 8.31
CA ALA A 69 -6.94 -0.99 8.16
C ALA A 69 -5.52 -1.57 8.32
N GLY A 70 -5.30 -2.47 9.28
CA GLY A 70 -4.03 -3.18 9.44
C GLY A 70 -3.67 -4.01 8.20
N MET A 71 -4.63 -4.76 7.65
CA MET A 71 -4.43 -5.50 6.39
C MET A 71 -4.17 -4.57 5.20
N PHE A 72 -4.88 -3.44 5.14
CA PHE A 72 -4.70 -2.48 4.06
C PHE A 72 -3.29 -1.90 4.03
N ILE A 73 -2.66 -1.65 5.19
CA ILE A 73 -1.29 -1.16 5.23
C ILE A 73 -0.32 -2.15 4.54
N VAL A 74 -0.56 -3.46 4.70
CA VAL A 74 0.23 -4.50 4.00
C VAL A 74 -0.02 -4.48 2.49
N VAL A 75 -1.28 -4.39 2.07
CA VAL A 75 -1.63 -4.28 0.64
C VAL A 75 -1.04 -3.01 0.04
N GLN A 76 -1.17 -1.89 0.73
CA GLN A 76 -0.65 -0.59 0.34
C GLN A 76 0.87 -0.62 0.17
N LEU A 77 1.58 -1.33 1.05
CA LEU A 77 3.02 -1.55 0.93
C LEU A 77 3.37 -2.37 -0.33
N VAL A 78 2.64 -3.45 -0.62
CA VAL A 78 2.87 -4.24 -1.84
C VAL A 78 2.64 -3.38 -3.08
N LEU A 79 1.59 -2.55 -3.08
CA LEU A 79 1.31 -1.61 -4.16
C LEU A 79 2.40 -0.54 -4.31
N LEU A 80 2.95 -0.03 -3.20
CA LEU A 80 4.08 0.89 -3.22
C LEU A 80 5.32 0.23 -3.83
N LEU A 81 5.57 -1.03 -3.48
CA LEU A 81 6.71 -1.79 -3.97
C LEU A 81 6.59 -2.06 -5.48
N GLU A 82 5.42 -2.53 -5.93
CA GLU A 82 5.11 -2.70 -7.36
C GLU A 82 5.28 -1.37 -8.11
N PHE A 83 4.77 -0.27 -7.55
CA PHE A 83 4.94 1.06 -8.14
C PHE A 83 6.41 1.45 -8.27
N ALA A 84 7.22 1.25 -7.22
CA ALA A 84 8.62 1.65 -7.21
C ALA A 84 9.45 0.85 -8.23
N TYR A 85 9.23 -0.47 -8.31
CA TYR A 85 9.87 -1.31 -9.32
C TYR A 85 9.38 -1.01 -10.73
N SER A 86 8.08 -0.82 -10.93
CA SER A 86 7.49 -0.41 -12.20
C SER A 86 8.07 0.92 -12.69
N TRP A 87 8.22 1.90 -11.80
CA TRP A 87 8.85 3.18 -12.12
C TRP A 87 10.31 2.96 -12.55
N ASN A 88 11.08 2.21 -11.76
CA ASN A 88 12.47 1.90 -12.10
C ASN A 88 12.59 1.22 -13.48
N GLN A 89 11.79 0.18 -13.73
CA GLN A 89 11.78 -0.54 -15.00
C GLN A 89 11.40 0.35 -16.18
N GLN A 90 10.38 1.21 -16.04
CA GLN A 90 9.98 2.13 -17.11
C GLN A 90 11.10 3.08 -17.52
N TRP A 91 11.95 3.51 -16.58
CA TRP A 91 13.09 4.39 -16.88
C TRP A 91 14.29 3.61 -17.42
N VAL A 92 14.58 2.42 -16.87
CA VAL A 92 15.65 1.54 -17.37
C VAL A 92 15.37 1.10 -18.81
N GLN A 93 14.13 0.74 -19.15
CA GLN A 93 13.73 0.30 -20.50
C GLN A 93 13.91 1.36 -21.60
N LYS A 94 14.10 2.65 -21.24
CA LYS A 94 14.36 3.71 -22.23
C LYS A 94 15.80 3.68 -22.77
N ASP A 95 16.69 2.95 -22.09
CA ASP A 95 18.08 2.71 -22.49
C ASP A 95 18.84 3.97 -22.96
N ASP A 96 18.75 5.06 -22.18
CA ASP A 96 19.40 6.34 -22.45
C ASP A 96 20.00 6.89 -21.15
N THR A 97 21.25 7.35 -21.22
CA THR A 97 22.03 7.94 -20.12
C THR A 97 21.23 8.93 -19.29
N LYS A 98 20.36 9.76 -19.90
CA LYS A 98 19.56 10.75 -19.17
C LYS A 98 18.61 10.11 -18.15
N TRP A 99 18.06 8.93 -18.45
CA TRP A 99 17.15 8.22 -17.56
C TRP A 99 17.92 7.54 -16.43
N TYR A 100 19.10 6.98 -16.68
CA TYR A 100 19.97 6.47 -15.61
C TYR A 100 20.37 7.59 -14.63
N VAL A 101 20.74 8.77 -15.14
CA VAL A 101 21.02 9.95 -14.30
C VAL A 101 19.78 10.38 -13.52
N ALA A 102 18.58 10.31 -14.12
CA ALA A 102 17.33 10.61 -13.43
C ALA A 102 17.02 9.61 -12.31
N ILE A 103 17.23 8.30 -12.52
CA ILE A 103 17.09 7.25 -11.50
C ILE A 103 17.99 7.55 -10.31
N VAL A 104 19.29 7.77 -10.56
CA VAL A 104 20.27 8.03 -9.50
C VAL A 104 19.94 9.34 -8.79
N GLY A 105 19.64 10.40 -9.54
CA GLY A 105 19.29 11.71 -8.99
C GLY A 105 18.05 11.66 -8.08
N ALA A 106 16.96 11.03 -8.55
CA ALA A 106 15.74 10.85 -7.76
C ALA A 106 16.02 10.05 -6.48
N SER A 107 16.80 8.97 -6.60
CA SER A 107 17.14 8.12 -5.45
C SER A 107 17.96 8.88 -4.41
N VAL A 108 19.00 9.62 -4.82
CA VAL A 108 19.85 10.40 -3.92
C VAL A 108 19.05 11.47 -3.19
N VAL A 109 18.15 12.18 -3.90
CA VAL A 109 17.27 13.18 -3.28
C VAL A 109 16.38 12.55 -2.22
N MET A 110 15.76 11.40 -2.50
CA MET A 110 14.92 10.67 -1.53
C MET A 110 15.73 10.17 -0.32
N LEU A 111 16.94 9.64 -0.53
CA LEU A 111 17.82 9.17 0.54
C LEU A 111 18.28 10.32 1.44
N LEU A 112 18.74 11.43 0.85
CA LEU A 112 19.15 12.61 1.62
C LEU A 112 17.98 13.24 2.37
N GLY A 113 16.80 13.32 1.75
CA GLY A 113 15.58 13.78 2.40
C GLY A 113 15.18 12.90 3.58
N SER A 114 15.26 11.58 3.42
CA SER A 114 15.00 10.60 4.49
C SER A 114 15.99 10.74 5.64
N LEU A 115 17.28 10.88 5.35
CA LEU A 115 18.31 11.11 6.37
C LEU A 115 18.10 12.44 7.11
N ALA A 116 17.76 13.51 6.40
CA ALA A 116 17.42 14.79 7.01
C ALA A 116 16.21 14.68 7.94
N ALA A 117 15.17 13.94 7.53
CA ALA A 117 14.00 13.66 8.37
C ALA A 117 14.36 12.82 9.62
N ILE A 118 15.26 11.83 9.51
CA ILE A 118 15.78 11.07 10.65
C ILE A 118 16.52 11.98 11.64
N VAL A 119 17.39 12.87 11.15
CA VAL A 119 18.09 13.85 11.98
C VAL A 119 17.09 14.80 12.66
N ALA A 120 16.10 15.29 11.92
CA ALA A 120 15.02 16.09 12.49
C ALA A 120 14.25 15.34 13.58
N MET A 121 13.99 14.04 13.41
CA MET A 121 13.34 13.23 14.46
C MET A 121 14.19 13.15 15.73
N TYR A 122 15.51 12.98 15.61
CA TYR A 122 16.38 13.05 16.79
C TYR A 122 16.31 14.43 17.47
N VAL A 123 16.43 15.52 16.72
CA VAL A 123 16.40 16.87 17.30
C VAL A 123 15.04 17.18 17.95
N LEU A 124 13.94 16.80 17.31
CA LEU A 124 12.59 17.20 17.72
C LEU A 124 11.96 16.28 18.75
N PHE A 125 12.26 14.97 18.71
CA PHE A 125 11.61 13.96 19.56
C PHE A 125 12.56 13.33 20.59
N THR A 126 13.77 13.89 20.77
CA THR A 126 14.74 13.41 21.77
C THR A 126 15.42 14.53 22.59
N ALA A 127 15.06 15.81 22.38
CA ALA A 127 15.70 16.95 23.04
C ALA A 127 15.24 17.18 24.50
N ALA A 128 16.25 17.07 25.38
CA ALA A 128 16.45 17.42 26.81
C ALA A 128 15.33 18.06 27.66
N GLY A 129 15.08 17.45 28.83
CA GLY A 129 14.45 18.10 29.98
C GLY A 129 14.30 17.22 31.22
N ALA A 130 13.63 16.08 31.11
CA ALA A 130 13.51 15.11 32.18
C ALA A 130 13.03 13.77 31.62
N ARG A 131 13.69 12.66 31.97
CA ARG A 131 13.30 11.26 31.70
C ARG A 131 13.72 10.71 30.32
N THR A 132 13.96 9.40 30.31
CA THR A 132 14.55 8.65 29.20
C THR A 132 13.57 8.56 28.03
N CYS A 133 13.76 9.36 26.97
CA CYS A 133 13.10 9.19 25.66
C CYS A 133 13.58 7.95 24.89
N ALA A 134 13.90 6.88 25.62
CA ALA A 134 14.55 5.67 25.10
C ALA A 134 13.69 4.97 24.05
N LEU A 135 12.36 5.04 24.15
CA LEU A 135 11.46 4.43 23.18
C LEU A 135 11.53 5.12 21.81
N ASN A 136 11.44 6.46 21.78
CA ASN A 136 11.57 7.22 20.54
C ASN A 136 12.96 7.01 19.92
N ILE A 137 14.01 7.06 20.74
CA ILE A 137 15.38 6.76 20.31
C ILE A 137 15.45 5.35 19.72
N ALA A 138 14.87 4.34 20.37
CA ALA A 138 14.85 2.96 19.89
C ALA A 138 14.13 2.83 18.54
N PHE A 139 12.97 3.46 18.37
CA PHE A 139 12.24 3.44 17.10
C PHE A 139 13.01 4.12 15.97
N ILE A 140 13.58 5.30 16.21
CA ILE A 140 14.35 6.04 15.20
C ILE A 140 15.65 5.28 14.85
N THR A 141 16.38 4.78 15.85
CA THR A 141 17.63 4.02 15.63
C THR A 141 17.37 2.73 14.87
N LEU A 142 16.37 1.94 15.26
CA LEU A 142 16.02 0.69 14.58
C LEU A 142 15.59 0.94 13.13
N THR A 143 14.78 1.98 12.91
CA THR A 143 14.39 2.44 11.57
C THR A 143 15.61 2.71 10.70
N LEU A 144 16.55 3.52 11.20
CA LEU A 144 17.76 3.88 10.47
C LEU A 144 18.60 2.65 10.12
N LEU A 145 18.82 1.74 11.09
CA LEU A 145 19.63 0.54 10.88
C LEU A 145 19.02 -0.39 9.83
N ILE A 146 17.71 -0.64 9.91
CA ILE A 146 16.99 -1.48 8.96
C ILE A 146 17.02 -0.87 7.55
N CYS A 147 16.84 0.46 7.45
CA CYS A 147 16.89 1.15 6.17
C CYS A 147 18.28 1.14 5.52
N ILE A 148 19.33 1.35 6.32
CA ILE A 148 20.71 1.19 5.85
C ILE A 148 20.95 -0.24 5.37
N LEU A 149 20.48 -1.24 6.13
CA LEU A 149 20.65 -2.65 5.79
C LEU A 149 20.04 -2.98 4.43
N PHE A 150 18.76 -2.70 4.18
CA PHE A 150 18.15 -3.07 2.90
C PHE A 150 18.68 -2.23 1.74
N THR A 151 19.10 -0.98 1.98
CA THR A 151 19.69 -0.13 0.93
C THR A 151 21.04 -0.69 0.52
N PHE A 152 21.85 -1.11 1.50
CA PHE A 152 23.11 -1.81 1.23
C PHE A 152 22.87 -3.13 0.48
N LEU A 153 21.91 -3.96 0.91
CA LEU A 153 21.57 -5.20 0.21
C LEU A 153 21.20 -4.93 -1.26
N SER A 154 20.39 -3.90 -1.54
CA SER A 154 19.99 -3.56 -2.91
C SER A 154 21.13 -3.09 -3.83
N LEU A 155 22.31 -2.81 -3.28
CA LEU A 155 23.51 -2.41 -4.03
C LEU A 155 24.49 -3.57 -4.24
N LEU A 156 24.23 -4.74 -3.67
CA LEU A 156 25.10 -5.90 -3.85
C LEU A 156 24.92 -6.49 -5.25
N ASP A 157 26.03 -6.60 -6.00
CA ASP A 157 26.05 -7.20 -7.35
C ASP A 157 25.51 -8.64 -7.39
N LYS A 158 25.51 -9.34 -6.25
CA LYS A 158 24.95 -10.70 -6.13
C LYS A 158 23.42 -10.73 -6.13
N ILE A 159 22.76 -9.60 -5.93
CA ILE A 159 21.30 -9.50 -5.89
C ILE A 159 20.82 -8.96 -7.22
N GLU A 160 20.36 -9.86 -8.09
CA GLU A 160 19.93 -9.55 -9.47
C GLU A 160 18.80 -8.50 -9.55
N HIS A 161 17.96 -8.42 -8.51
CA HIS A 161 16.84 -7.48 -8.44
C HIS A 161 17.10 -6.29 -7.51
N GLY A 162 18.37 -6.06 -7.15
CA GLY A 162 18.80 -4.90 -6.40
C GLY A 162 18.66 -3.64 -7.25
N ALA A 163 17.81 -2.70 -6.80
CA ALA A 163 17.64 -1.42 -7.49
C ALA A 163 17.61 -0.26 -6.48
N LEU A 164 18.37 0.79 -6.80
CA LEU A 164 18.55 1.94 -5.92
C LEU A 164 17.24 2.73 -5.75
N LEU A 165 16.46 2.93 -6.81
CA LEU A 165 15.22 3.71 -6.75
C LEU A 165 14.17 3.05 -5.84
N PRO A 166 13.81 1.76 -6.00
CA PRO A 166 12.93 1.06 -5.06
C PRO A 166 13.39 1.16 -3.62
N SER A 167 14.69 0.95 -3.35
CA SER A 167 15.23 1.07 -1.98
C SER A 167 15.01 2.46 -1.38
N SER A 168 15.22 3.52 -2.17
CA SER A 168 15.07 4.91 -1.72
C SER A 168 13.61 5.30 -1.44
N VAL A 169 12.66 4.79 -2.24
CA VAL A 169 11.22 4.96 -2.03
C VAL A 169 10.79 4.27 -0.73
N ILE A 170 11.21 3.02 -0.51
CA ILE A 170 10.86 2.27 0.70
C ILE A 170 11.51 2.90 1.95
N PHE A 171 12.74 3.43 1.85
CA PHE A 171 13.35 4.18 2.96
C PHE A 171 12.55 5.45 3.30
N THR A 172 12.12 6.21 2.29
CA THR A 172 11.28 7.39 2.52
C THR A 172 9.98 7.02 3.23
N TYR A 173 9.33 5.94 2.79
CA TYR A 173 8.10 5.45 3.42
C TYR A 173 8.30 4.98 4.87
N CYS A 174 9.35 4.19 5.14
CA CYS A 174 9.69 3.76 6.50
C CYS A 174 9.99 4.95 7.42
N THR A 175 10.67 5.97 6.90
CA THR A 175 10.96 7.20 7.64
C THR A 175 9.69 7.96 7.98
N TYR A 176 8.75 8.08 7.03
CA TYR A 176 7.44 8.67 7.25
C TYR A 176 6.61 7.90 8.29
N LEU A 177 6.58 6.55 8.22
CA LEU A 177 5.87 5.75 9.21
C LEU A 177 6.45 5.92 10.62
N CYS A 178 7.78 5.99 10.75
CA CYS A 178 8.44 6.28 12.02
C CYS A 178 8.03 7.65 12.56
N TRP A 179 8.09 8.70 11.73
CA TRP A 179 7.64 10.06 12.11
C TRP A 179 6.18 10.06 12.58
N SER A 180 5.31 9.42 11.80
CA SER A 180 3.88 9.37 12.09
C SER A 180 3.58 8.56 13.36
N ALA A 181 4.37 7.53 13.65
CA ALA A 181 4.27 6.74 14.87
C ALA A 181 4.65 7.56 16.11
N ILE A 182 5.84 8.17 16.13
CA ILE A 182 6.29 8.95 17.29
C ILE A 182 5.45 10.21 17.52
N SER A 183 4.87 10.78 16.45
CA SER A 183 3.91 11.89 16.54
C SER A 183 2.56 11.49 17.18
N SER A 184 2.25 10.19 17.16
CA SER A 184 1.01 9.61 17.71
C SER A 184 1.16 9.11 19.16
N VAL A 185 2.32 9.32 19.79
CA VAL A 185 2.53 8.97 21.21
C VAL A 185 1.61 9.81 22.09
N PRO A 186 0.83 9.19 23.01
CA PRO A 186 -0.11 9.90 23.86
C PRO A 186 0.53 11.01 24.69
N SER A 187 -0.12 12.18 24.69
CA SER A 187 0.28 13.36 25.48
C SER A 187 -0.33 13.37 26.88
N SER A 188 -1.06 12.32 27.29
CA SER A 188 -1.64 12.25 28.63
C SER A 188 -0.63 11.86 29.71
N ASP A 189 0.50 11.26 29.33
CA ASP A 189 1.53 10.78 30.25
C ASP A 189 2.83 11.58 30.05
N GLU A 190 3.13 12.49 30.99
CA GLU A 190 4.35 13.31 31.08
C GLU A 190 5.65 12.49 30.89
N ARG A 191 5.63 11.17 31.15
CA ARG A 191 6.79 10.30 30.95
C ARG A 191 7.22 10.16 29.49
N TRP A 192 6.29 10.28 28.54
CA TRP A 192 6.52 9.99 27.11
C TRP A 192 6.52 11.24 26.23
N HIS A 193 6.42 12.42 26.86
CA HIS A 193 6.55 13.70 26.17
C HIS A 193 8.00 14.00 25.85
N CYS A 194 8.36 13.74 24.60
CA CYS A 194 9.71 13.96 24.09
C CYS A 194 9.76 14.95 22.93
N PHE A 195 8.63 15.57 22.58
CA PHE A 195 8.55 16.56 21.51
C PHE A 195 8.98 17.94 22.04
N VAL A 196 9.88 18.61 21.33
CA VAL A 196 10.51 19.85 21.81
C VAL A 196 9.57 21.07 21.83
N PHE A 197 8.44 21.01 21.10
CA PHE A 197 7.45 22.10 21.06
C PHE A 197 6.21 21.76 21.90
N ASP A 198 5.60 22.79 22.50
CA ASP A 198 4.44 22.68 23.39
C ASP A 198 3.22 22.06 22.67
N PRO A 199 2.55 21.02 23.21
CA PRO A 199 1.47 20.29 22.53
C PRO A 199 0.30 21.16 22.08
N ASP A 200 0.04 22.27 22.78
CA ASP A 200 -1.09 23.17 22.53
C ASP A 200 -0.99 23.94 21.20
N THR A 201 0.19 23.93 20.57
CA THR A 201 0.43 24.56 19.25
C THR A 201 0.50 23.55 18.09
N ALA A 202 0.43 22.25 18.38
CA ALA A 202 0.75 21.20 17.41
C ALA A 202 -0.48 20.84 16.54
N SER A 203 -0.65 21.59 15.45
CA SER A 203 -1.46 21.23 14.28
C SER A 203 -0.95 20.00 13.49
N SER A 204 0.00 19.22 14.06
CA SER A 204 0.70 18.13 13.36
C SER A 204 -0.18 16.92 13.03
N GLN A 205 -1.27 16.71 13.77
CA GLN A 205 -2.16 15.56 13.57
C GLN A 205 -2.97 15.63 12.26
N SER A 206 -3.33 16.85 11.81
CA SER A 206 -4.04 17.05 10.54
C SER A 206 -3.18 16.64 9.34
N TRP A 207 -1.87 16.81 9.43
CA TRP A 207 -0.95 16.52 8.34
C TRP A 207 -0.74 15.02 8.14
N ASP A 208 -0.61 14.26 9.23
CA ASP A 208 -0.49 12.80 9.17
C ASP A 208 -1.72 12.14 8.53
N MET A 209 -2.92 12.59 8.93
CA MET A 209 -4.17 12.13 8.33
C MET A 209 -4.23 12.47 6.84
N LEU A 210 -3.88 13.71 6.47
CA LEU A 210 -3.91 14.17 5.08
C LEU A 210 -2.95 13.38 4.20
N VAL A 211 -1.70 13.19 4.65
CA VAL A 211 -0.70 12.40 3.92
C VAL A 211 -1.15 10.95 3.79
N GLY A 212 -1.71 10.35 4.86
CA GLY A 212 -2.23 8.99 4.81
C GLY A 212 -3.39 8.80 3.82
N ILE A 213 -4.31 9.77 3.75
CA ILE A 213 -5.41 9.78 2.78
C ILE A 213 -4.86 9.95 1.36
N ALA A 214 -3.98 10.92 1.13
CA ALA A 214 -3.37 11.16 -0.18
C ALA A 214 -2.63 9.92 -0.67
N PHE A 215 -1.84 9.29 0.20
CA PHE A 215 -1.12 8.07 -0.11
C PHE A 215 -2.07 6.92 -0.45
N THR A 216 -3.17 6.76 0.29
CA THR A 216 -4.22 5.77 -0.01
C THR A 216 -4.86 5.99 -1.37
N LEU A 217 -5.20 7.24 -1.70
CA LEU A 217 -5.78 7.59 -3.00
C LEU A 217 -4.82 7.27 -4.14
N ILE A 218 -3.54 7.61 -3.98
CA ILE A 218 -2.50 7.30 -4.98
C ILE A 218 -2.32 5.78 -5.13
N SER A 219 -2.26 5.01 -4.04
CA SER A 219 -2.10 3.56 -4.09
C SER A 219 -3.28 2.88 -4.81
N VAL A 220 -4.51 3.27 -4.49
CA VAL A 220 -5.71 2.70 -5.10
C VAL A 220 -5.85 3.15 -6.56
N ALA A 221 -5.48 4.39 -6.89
CA ALA A 221 -5.43 4.87 -8.27
C ALA A 221 -4.40 4.08 -9.08
N TYR A 222 -3.21 3.84 -8.53
CA TYR A 222 -2.19 3.01 -9.16
C TYR A 222 -2.67 1.57 -9.36
N SER A 223 -3.29 0.94 -8.35
CA SER A 223 -3.87 -0.40 -8.45
C SER A 223 -4.93 -0.51 -9.55
N THR A 224 -5.76 0.53 -9.68
CA THR A 224 -6.78 0.59 -10.74
C THR A 224 -6.15 0.75 -12.11
N ALA A 225 -5.16 1.64 -12.24
CA ALA A 225 -4.42 1.87 -13.48
C ALA A 225 -3.67 0.60 -13.90
N SER A 226 -2.95 -0.06 -12.99
CA SER A 226 -2.22 -1.30 -13.30
C SER A 226 -3.16 -2.45 -13.70
N SER A 227 -4.30 -2.60 -13.01
CA SER A 227 -5.33 -3.58 -13.40
C SER A 227 -5.90 -3.30 -14.80
N SER A 228 -6.07 -2.02 -15.15
CA SER A 228 -6.53 -1.61 -16.49
C SER A 228 -5.50 -1.90 -17.58
N VAL A 229 -4.20 -1.69 -17.30
CA VAL A 229 -3.10 -1.99 -18.21
C VAL A 229 -3.00 -3.51 -18.44
N ARG A 230 -2.99 -4.31 -17.37
CA ARG A 230 -3.00 -5.79 -17.46
C ARG A 230 -4.18 -6.30 -18.29
N SER A 231 -5.35 -5.66 -18.14
CA SER A 231 -6.54 -6.00 -18.94
C SER A 231 -6.41 -5.63 -20.42
N ALA A 232 -5.71 -4.54 -20.75
CA ALA A 232 -5.47 -4.13 -22.13
C ALA A 232 -4.43 -5.03 -22.80
N GLU A 233 -3.32 -5.33 -22.12
CA GLU A 233 -2.26 -6.23 -22.60
C GLU A 233 -2.81 -7.64 -22.85
N PHE A 234 -3.63 -8.15 -21.92
CA PHE A 234 -4.30 -9.45 -22.09
C PHE A 234 -5.21 -9.49 -23.33
N LYS A 235 -5.97 -8.42 -23.60
CA LYS A 235 -6.83 -8.33 -24.78
C LYS A 235 -6.06 -8.18 -26.09
N LEU A 236 -4.87 -7.59 -26.04
CA LEU A 236 -4.00 -7.41 -27.21
C LEU A 236 -3.16 -8.66 -27.51
N GLY A 237 -3.25 -9.71 -26.70
CA GLY A 237 -2.48 -10.95 -26.88
C GLY A 237 -0.97 -10.73 -26.78
N THR A 238 -0.51 -9.63 -26.18
CA THR A 238 0.92 -9.26 -26.13
C THR A 238 1.71 -10.06 -25.10
N THR A 239 1.13 -11.08 -24.48
CA THR A 239 1.89 -12.13 -23.77
C THR A 239 2.59 -13.01 -24.81
N GLN A 240 3.78 -12.59 -25.24
CA GLN A 240 4.75 -13.52 -25.83
C GLN A 240 5.00 -14.62 -24.79
N PRO A 241 4.77 -15.92 -25.08
CA PRO A 241 5.31 -16.97 -24.22
C PRO A 241 6.84 -16.85 -24.23
N PRO A 242 7.52 -17.22 -23.13
CA PRO A 242 8.98 -17.11 -23.04
C PRO A 242 9.64 -17.86 -24.21
N PRO A 243 10.76 -17.37 -24.76
CA PRO A 243 11.42 -18.00 -25.88
C PRO A 243 11.93 -19.38 -25.46
N ARG A 244 11.14 -20.42 -25.76
CA ARG A 244 11.62 -21.80 -25.76
C ARG A 244 12.65 -21.91 -26.87
N SER A 245 13.89 -22.16 -26.48
CA SER A 245 15.00 -22.43 -27.38
C SER A 245 14.71 -23.64 -28.29
N LEU A 246 15.06 -23.46 -29.57
CA LEU A 246 15.14 -24.36 -30.73
C LEU A 246 13.89 -24.60 -31.61
N PRO A 247 14.02 -24.47 -32.95
CA PRO A 247 12.96 -24.75 -33.90
C PRO A 247 12.98 -26.21 -34.40
N PRO A 248 11.83 -26.76 -34.80
CA PRO A 248 11.80 -27.72 -35.90
C PRO A 248 11.08 -27.16 -37.13
N LEU A 249 11.74 -27.43 -38.24
CA LEU A 249 11.40 -27.30 -39.65
C LEU A 249 9.93 -27.63 -40.04
N HIS A 250 9.43 -26.87 -41.03
CA HIS A 250 8.41 -27.21 -42.04
C HIS A 250 6.97 -27.50 -41.59
N SER A 251 6.02 -26.63 -41.97
CA SER A 251 5.22 -26.80 -43.20
C SER A 251 4.09 -25.76 -43.25
N SER A 252 3.94 -25.15 -44.43
CA SER A 252 2.80 -24.33 -44.81
C SER A 252 1.53 -25.19 -44.84
N ARG A 253 0.53 -24.83 -44.02
CA ARG A 253 -0.88 -25.16 -44.24
C ARG A 253 -1.75 -23.95 -43.90
N LEU A 254 -2.48 -23.48 -44.91
CA LEU A 254 -3.75 -22.80 -44.71
C LEU A 254 -4.70 -23.81 -44.05
N ALA A 255 -5.23 -23.49 -42.89
CA ALA A 255 -6.35 -24.17 -42.27
C ALA A 255 -7.22 -23.08 -41.61
N ASP A 256 -8.43 -22.91 -42.12
CA ASP A 256 -9.58 -22.52 -41.31
C ASP A 256 -9.59 -23.44 -40.09
N ASP A 257 -9.44 -22.89 -38.89
CA ASP A 257 -9.83 -23.57 -37.66
C ASP A 257 -10.71 -22.58 -36.90
N ASP A 258 -11.98 -22.98 -36.72
CA ASP A 258 -12.90 -22.42 -35.75
C ASP A 258 -12.13 -22.23 -34.42
N GLU A 259 -11.78 -20.97 -34.09
CA GLU A 259 -11.29 -20.66 -32.76
C GLU A 259 -12.41 -21.04 -31.79
N ASP A 260 -12.23 -22.14 -31.06
CA ASP A 260 -12.86 -22.34 -29.76
C ASP A 260 -12.68 -21.03 -29.00
N LEU A 261 -13.72 -20.19 -29.02
CA LEU A 261 -13.73 -18.88 -28.36
C LEU A 261 -13.74 -19.15 -26.86
N ASP A 262 -12.58 -19.46 -26.29
CA ASP A 262 -12.36 -19.46 -24.85
C ASP A 262 -12.98 -18.17 -24.31
N ASP A 263 -13.96 -18.32 -23.41
CA ASP A 263 -14.70 -17.18 -22.90
C ASP A 263 -13.69 -16.19 -22.30
N PRO A 264 -13.79 -14.88 -22.62
CA PRO A 264 -12.77 -13.91 -22.25
C PRO A 264 -12.58 -13.92 -20.73
N THR A 265 -11.38 -14.29 -20.27
CA THR A 265 -11.06 -14.34 -18.84
C THR A 265 -10.51 -13.00 -18.33
N PHE A 266 -10.56 -12.79 -17.01
CA PHE A 266 -9.94 -11.61 -16.40
C PHE A 266 -8.43 -11.74 -16.25
N ALA A 267 -7.69 -10.69 -16.62
CA ALA A 267 -6.23 -10.59 -16.47
C ALA A 267 -5.76 -10.32 -15.03
N TYR A 268 -6.69 -10.07 -14.12
CA TYR A 268 -6.48 -9.80 -12.71
C TYR A 268 -7.64 -10.41 -11.92
N SER A 269 -7.48 -10.60 -10.62
CA SER A 269 -8.56 -11.11 -9.76
C SER A 269 -9.58 -10.01 -9.44
N PRO A 270 -10.86 -10.11 -9.90
CA PRO A 270 -11.88 -9.11 -9.59
C PRO A 270 -12.22 -9.08 -8.09
N ALA A 271 -12.11 -10.21 -7.40
CA ALA A 271 -12.28 -10.29 -5.95
C ALA A 271 -11.19 -9.51 -5.21
N PHE A 272 -9.92 -9.66 -5.62
CA PHE A 272 -8.81 -8.95 -5.01
C PHE A 272 -8.93 -7.43 -5.22
N PHE A 273 -9.37 -7.00 -6.41
CA PHE A 273 -9.66 -5.60 -6.70
C PHE A 273 -10.67 -5.02 -5.71
N HIS A 274 -11.87 -5.59 -5.59
CA HIS A 274 -12.90 -5.08 -4.65
C HIS A 274 -12.49 -5.20 -3.19
N THR A 275 -11.74 -6.24 -2.83
CA THR A 275 -11.16 -6.39 -1.48
C THR A 275 -10.19 -5.25 -1.18
N THR A 276 -9.39 -4.81 -2.15
CA THR A 276 -8.45 -3.69 -1.98
C THR A 276 -9.21 -2.38 -1.68
N PHE A 277 -10.31 -2.11 -2.39
CA PHE A 277 -11.15 -0.93 -2.13
C PHE A 277 -11.90 -1.02 -0.79
N LEU A 278 -12.37 -2.21 -0.40
CA LEU A 278 -12.94 -2.46 0.93
C LEU A 278 -11.93 -2.09 2.02
N LEU A 279 -10.72 -2.65 1.95
CA LEU A 279 -9.65 -2.41 2.91
C LEU A 279 -9.22 -0.93 2.92
N ALA A 280 -9.13 -0.29 1.76
CA ALA A 280 -8.84 1.14 1.66
C ALA A 280 -9.89 1.99 2.38
N SER A 281 -11.18 1.65 2.22
CA SER A 281 -12.27 2.37 2.90
C SER A 281 -12.22 2.22 4.42
N MET A 282 -11.82 1.04 4.91
CA MET A 282 -11.58 0.78 6.34
C MET A 282 -10.40 1.59 6.87
N TYR A 283 -9.30 1.65 6.12
CA TYR A 283 -8.13 2.45 6.48
C TYR A 283 -8.44 3.95 6.55
N VAL A 284 -9.13 4.49 5.54
CA VAL A 284 -9.57 5.90 5.55
C VAL A 284 -10.51 6.17 6.73
N ALA A 285 -11.41 5.23 7.07
CA ALA A 285 -12.26 5.36 8.26
C ALA A 285 -11.43 5.50 9.55
N MET A 286 -10.37 4.70 9.68
CA MET A 286 -9.47 4.71 10.83
C MET A 286 -8.62 5.98 10.92
N LEU A 287 -8.13 6.48 9.78
CA LEU A 287 -7.43 7.77 9.73
C LEU A 287 -8.34 8.93 10.17
N MET A 288 -9.57 8.97 9.66
CA MET A 288 -10.55 10.01 9.99
C MET A 288 -11.00 10.00 11.45
N CYS A 289 -10.88 8.86 12.14
CA CYS A 289 -11.21 8.71 13.55
C CYS A 289 -9.97 8.60 14.45
N ASN A 290 -8.78 8.93 13.93
CA ASN A 290 -7.51 8.86 14.66
C ASN A 290 -7.28 7.53 15.40
N TRP A 291 -7.75 6.42 14.82
CA TRP A 291 -7.67 5.08 15.40
C TRP A 291 -8.36 4.86 16.77
N THR A 292 -9.21 5.79 17.22
CA THR A 292 -9.92 5.67 18.50
C THR A 292 -11.40 5.34 18.32
N PHE A 293 -11.95 4.67 19.34
CA PHE A 293 -13.35 4.21 19.39
C PHE A 293 -13.98 4.72 20.67
N ALA A 294 -14.06 6.03 20.86
CA ALA A 294 -14.79 6.55 22.00
C ALA A 294 -16.30 6.38 21.75
N ALA A 295 -16.87 5.37 22.41
CA ALA A 295 -18.12 5.57 23.11
C ALA A 295 -17.81 6.48 24.31
N GLU A 296 -18.62 7.51 24.49
CA GLU A 296 -18.62 8.49 25.59
C GLU A 296 -17.71 9.72 25.47
N SER A 297 -18.40 10.86 25.36
CA SER A 297 -18.01 12.23 25.64
C SER A 297 -16.73 12.79 25.02
N GLY A 298 -16.93 13.67 24.03
CA GLY A 298 -15.97 14.68 23.64
C GLY A 298 -15.23 14.35 22.35
N PHE A 299 -15.23 15.32 21.44
CA PHE A 299 -14.41 15.33 20.22
C PHE A 299 -12.94 15.59 20.63
N ALA A 300 -12.37 14.72 21.46
CA ALA A 300 -10.94 14.74 21.77
C ALA A 300 -10.24 13.84 20.76
N LEU A 301 -9.51 14.49 19.84
CA LEU A 301 -8.59 13.89 18.88
C LEU A 301 -7.38 13.28 19.62
N ASP A 302 -7.61 12.31 20.49
CA ASP A 302 -6.57 11.88 21.42
C ASP A 302 -5.59 10.89 20.78
N LYS A 303 -4.30 11.12 21.01
CA LYS A 303 -3.18 10.29 20.54
C LYS A 303 -3.24 8.93 21.24
N SER A 304 -2.92 7.83 20.55
CA SER A 304 -3.10 6.46 21.07
C SER A 304 -1.90 5.55 20.81
N TRP A 305 -1.50 4.80 21.84
CA TRP A 305 -0.48 3.74 21.74
C TRP A 305 -0.81 2.69 20.67
N ILE A 306 -2.09 2.44 20.42
CA ILE A 306 -2.52 1.51 19.37
C ILE A 306 -2.06 2.03 17.99
N SER A 307 -2.24 3.32 17.73
CA SER A 307 -1.79 3.97 16.49
C SER A 307 -0.27 3.87 16.34
N VAL A 308 0.49 4.12 17.41
CA VAL A 308 1.96 4.01 17.44
C VAL A 308 2.40 2.61 17.01
N TRP A 309 1.91 1.57 17.69
CA TRP A 309 2.34 0.20 17.44
C TRP A 309 1.91 -0.33 16.09
N ILE A 310 0.72 0.04 15.59
CA ILE A 310 0.30 -0.35 14.25
C ILE A 310 1.23 0.24 13.19
N LYS A 311 1.62 1.52 13.33
CA LYS A 311 2.56 2.17 12.41
C LYS A 311 3.97 1.55 12.46
N ILE A 312 4.50 1.30 13.66
CA ILE A 312 5.82 0.66 13.84
C ILE A 312 5.83 -0.79 13.35
N ALA A 313 4.82 -1.59 13.69
CA ALA A 313 4.73 -2.97 13.21
C ALA A 313 4.58 -3.03 11.69
N SER A 314 3.79 -2.12 11.11
CA SER A 314 3.66 -1.99 9.66
C SER A 314 4.99 -1.63 8.99
N GLN A 315 5.77 -0.76 9.63
CA GLN A 315 7.09 -0.39 9.14
C GLN A 315 8.09 -1.57 9.18
N TRP A 316 8.07 -2.37 10.25
CA TRP A 316 8.91 -3.58 10.32
C TRP A 316 8.51 -4.60 9.27
N LEU A 317 7.21 -4.81 9.07
CA LEU A 317 6.69 -5.66 8.01
C LEU A 317 7.08 -5.14 6.62
N ALA A 318 7.06 -3.82 6.42
CA ALA A 318 7.52 -3.15 5.20
C ALA A 318 8.97 -3.47 4.87
N ALA A 319 9.85 -3.26 5.83
CA ALA A 319 11.25 -3.59 5.65
C ALA A 319 11.48 -5.09 5.46
N ALA A 320 10.78 -5.95 6.22
CA ALA A 320 10.91 -7.39 6.10
C ALA A 320 10.47 -7.89 4.71
N LEU A 321 9.34 -7.40 4.19
CA LEU A 321 8.87 -7.75 2.85
C LEU A 321 9.82 -7.25 1.77
N TYR A 322 10.38 -6.04 1.90
CA TYR A 322 11.35 -5.54 0.94
C TYR A 322 12.67 -6.33 0.97
N ILE A 323 13.21 -6.62 2.15
CA ILE A 323 14.39 -7.49 2.30
C ILE A 323 14.10 -8.88 1.71
N TRP A 324 12.90 -9.41 1.93
CA TRP A 324 12.47 -10.67 1.34
C TRP A 324 12.44 -10.60 -0.18
N THR A 325 11.97 -9.51 -0.79
CA THR A 325 11.99 -9.37 -2.26
C THR A 325 13.40 -9.33 -2.84
N LEU A 326 14.39 -8.85 -2.08
CA LEU A 326 15.80 -8.87 -2.47
C LEU A 326 16.42 -10.26 -2.31
N LEU A 327 16.16 -10.93 -1.18
CA LEU A 327 16.85 -12.18 -0.84
C LEU A 327 16.18 -13.44 -1.38
N ALA A 328 14.87 -13.43 -1.60
CA ALA A 328 14.15 -14.65 -1.97
C ALA A 328 14.63 -15.27 -3.29
N PRO A 329 14.90 -14.50 -4.37
CA PRO A 329 15.46 -15.05 -5.61
C PRO A 329 16.84 -15.68 -5.42
N TYR A 330 17.67 -15.11 -4.54
CA TYR A 330 18.98 -15.66 -4.22
C TYR A 330 18.91 -16.93 -3.36
N LEU A 331 17.99 -16.98 -2.39
CA LEU A 331 17.83 -18.11 -1.47
C LEU A 331 17.08 -19.29 -2.08
N PHE A 332 16.20 -19.03 -3.06
CA PHE A 332 15.36 -20.03 -3.71
C PHE A 332 15.43 -19.91 -5.24
N PRO A 333 16.59 -20.19 -5.87
CA PRO A 333 16.80 -19.99 -7.31
C PRO A 333 15.87 -20.85 -8.19
N ASP A 334 15.37 -21.98 -7.68
CA ASP A 334 14.47 -22.88 -8.42
C ASP A 334 13.00 -22.45 -8.40
N ARG A 335 12.66 -21.37 -7.68
CA ARG A 335 11.28 -20.88 -7.58
C ARG A 335 11.04 -19.79 -8.61
N ASP A 336 10.02 -19.95 -9.45
CA ASP A 336 9.59 -18.90 -10.36
C ASP A 336 8.94 -17.76 -9.56
N PHE A 337 9.57 -16.58 -9.58
CA PHE A 337 9.05 -15.39 -8.92
C PHE A 337 8.17 -14.53 -9.84
N GLY A 338 7.96 -14.96 -11.10
CA GLY A 338 7.01 -14.30 -12.02
C GLY A 338 7.51 -12.97 -12.60
N TYR A 339 8.83 -12.77 -12.71
CA TYR A 339 9.46 -11.53 -13.19
C TYR A 339 10.46 -11.79 -14.33
N SER A 340 10.09 -12.60 -15.31
CA SER A 340 10.86 -12.79 -16.55
C SER A 340 10.42 -11.86 -17.66
#